data_AF-A0A060C362-F1
#
_entry.id   AF-A0A060C362-F1
#
_cell.length_a   1.000
_cell.length_b   1.000
_cell.length_c   1.000
_cell.angle_alpha   90.00
_cell.angle_beta   90.00
_cell.angle_gamma   90.00
#
_symmetry.space_group_name_H-M   'P 1'
#
loop_
_entity.id
_entity.type
_entity.pdbx_description
1 polymer ?
#
loop_
_entity_poly.entity_id
_entity_poly.type
_entity_poly.pdbx_seq_one_letter_code
_entity_poly.pdbx_strand_id
1 'polypeptide(L)'
;MRIAWETKQLSEELGLTDRHVFFNADWVPFAERANVLMDADVGVSTHFEHVETEFSFRTRILDYLWSDLPIVATTGDSFGNALDSENIGRGVPPQDVDAL
;
A
#
# COMPACT_ATOMS: atom_id res chain seq x y z
N MET A 1 16.78 4.51 4.71
CA MET A 1 15.49 3.79 4.78
C MET A 1 15.78 2.31 5.00
N ARG A 2 15.73 1.82 6.25
CA ARG A 2 16.06 0.42 6.58
C ARG A 2 15.08 -0.56 5.92
N ILE A 3 13.78 -0.32 6.10
CA ILE A 3 12.71 -1.19 5.57
C ILE A 3 12.81 -1.37 4.05
N ALA A 4 13.00 -0.29 3.28
CA ALA A 4 13.12 -0.39 1.82
C ALA A 4 14.29 -1.28 1.36
N TRP A 5 15.38 -1.32 2.14
CA TRP A 5 16.53 -2.19 1.86
C TRP A 5 16.24 -3.63 2.25
N GLU A 6 15.67 -3.86 3.45
CA GLU A 6 15.28 -5.20 3.94
C GLU A 6 14.25 -5.86 3.00
N THR A 7 13.25 -5.10 2.51
CA THR A 7 12.27 -5.61 1.55
C THR A 7 12.90 -6.06 0.23
N LYS A 8 13.88 -5.30 -0.29
CA LYS A 8 14.59 -5.67 -1.52
C LYS A 8 15.41 -6.94 -1.33
N GLN A 9 16.16 -7.03 -0.24
CA GLN A 9 16.93 -8.24 0.08
C GLN A 9 16.03 -9.47 0.22
N LEU A 10 14.93 -9.36 0.97
CA LEU A 10 14.00 -10.47 1.14
C LEU A 10 13.39 -10.91 -0.20
N SER A 11 13.02 -9.96 -1.06
CA SER A 11 12.51 -10.27 -2.41
C SER A 11 13.55 -11.00 -3.27
N GLU A 12 14.83 -10.64 -3.16
CA GLU A 12 15.94 -11.33 -3.84
C GLU A 12 16.14 -12.74 -3.28
N GLU A 13 16.17 -12.90 -1.96
CA GLU A 13 16.32 -14.20 -1.28
C GLU A 13 15.19 -15.18 -1.63
N LEU A 14 13.97 -14.67 -1.78
CA LEU A 14 12.80 -15.46 -2.19
C LEU A 14 12.71 -15.67 -3.71
N GLY A 15 13.59 -15.06 -4.51
CA GLY A 15 13.58 -15.18 -5.97
C GLY A 15 12.35 -14.53 -6.64
N LEU A 16 11.80 -13.47 -6.03
CA LEU A 16 10.60 -12.77 -6.50
C LEU A 16 10.90 -11.52 -7.32
N THR A 17 12.08 -10.93 -7.11
CA THR A 17 12.52 -9.71 -7.80
C THR A 17 12.53 -9.92 -9.33
N ASP A 18 12.02 -8.93 -10.06
CA ASP A 18 11.91 -8.91 -11.53
C ASP A 18 11.06 -10.04 -12.14
N ARG A 19 10.28 -10.74 -11.30
CA ARG A 19 9.38 -11.82 -11.73
C ARG A 19 7.95 -11.61 -11.23
N HIS A 20 7.82 -11.33 -9.94
CA HIS A 20 6.54 -11.10 -9.26
C HIS A 20 6.53 -9.75 -8.54
N VAL A 21 7.70 -9.31 -8.04
CA VAL A 21 7.88 -8.02 -7.39
C VAL A 21 8.73 -7.12 -8.28
N PHE A 22 8.14 -5.99 -8.68
CA PHE A 22 8.81 -4.95 -9.46
C PHE A 22 8.94 -3.71 -8.60
N PHE A 23 10.17 -3.30 -8.30
CA PHE A 23 10.44 -2.10 -7.53
C PHE A 23 10.52 -0.90 -8.46
N ASN A 24 9.61 0.07 -8.29
CA ASN A 24 9.74 1.33 -8.98
C ASN A 24 10.86 2.16 -8.33
N ALA A 25 11.99 2.31 -9.02
CA ALA A 25 13.18 2.99 -8.51
C ALA A 25 13.09 4.52 -8.63
N ASP A 26 12.29 5.01 -9.58
CA ASP A 26 12.17 6.42 -9.92
C ASP A 26 10.75 6.94 -9.70
N TRP A 27 10.61 8.27 -9.71
CA TRP A 27 9.31 8.90 -9.61
C TRP A 27 8.51 8.69 -10.90
N VAL A 28 7.25 8.25 -10.75
CA VAL A 28 6.30 8.28 -11.87
C VAL A 28 5.90 9.74 -12.11
N PRO A 29 5.97 10.25 -13.35
CA PRO A 29 5.46 11.57 -13.68
C PRO A 29 4.01 11.73 -13.20
N PHE A 30 3.69 12.88 -12.61
CA PHE A 30 2.40 13.08 -11.96
C PHE A 30 1.19 12.81 -12.88
N ALA A 31 1.31 13.19 -14.16
CA ALA A 31 0.28 12.99 -15.17
C ALA A 31 0.13 11.51 -15.62
N GLU A 32 1.13 10.67 -15.38
CA GLU A 32 1.17 9.28 -15.83
C GLU A 32 0.81 8.28 -14.72
N ARG A 33 0.76 8.73 -13.45
CA ARG A 33 0.51 7.84 -12.30
C ARG A 33 -0.79 7.04 -12.41
N ALA A 34 -1.79 7.60 -13.08
CA ALA A 34 -3.09 6.94 -13.28
C ALA A 34 -2.95 5.64 -14.06
N ASN A 35 -2.03 5.59 -15.03
CA ASN A 35 -1.82 4.42 -15.88
C ASN A 35 -1.42 3.20 -15.03
N VAL A 36 -0.54 3.41 -14.05
CA VAL A 36 -0.11 2.33 -13.14
C VAL A 36 -1.23 1.88 -12.22
N LEU A 37 -2.06 2.82 -11.75
CA LEU A 37 -3.13 2.51 -10.79
C LEU A 37 -4.34 1.85 -11.44
N MET A 38 -4.72 2.28 -12.64
CA MET A 38 -5.88 1.72 -13.35
C MET A 38 -5.61 0.33 -13.95
N ASP A 39 -4.34 -0.03 -14.16
CA ASP A 39 -3.95 -1.38 -14.58
C ASP A 39 -3.85 -2.35 -13.39
N ALA A 40 -3.94 -1.88 -12.15
CA ALA A 40 -3.87 -2.71 -10.95
C ALA A 40 -5.26 -3.23 -10.53
N ASP A 41 -5.29 -4.37 -9.85
CA ASP A 41 -6.53 -4.95 -9.30
C ASP A 41 -6.82 -4.47 -7.86
N VAL A 42 -5.78 -4.09 -7.11
CA VAL A 42 -5.89 -3.71 -5.69
C VAL A 42 -4.78 -2.74 -5.26
N GLY A 43 -5.15 -1.78 -4.42
CA GLY A 43 -4.23 -0.83 -3.80
C GLY A 43 -3.88 -1.27 -2.39
N VAL A 44 -2.59 -1.48 -2.11
CA VAL A 44 -2.12 -1.92 -0.79
C VAL A 44 -1.38 -0.79 -0.07
N SER A 45 -1.66 -0.58 1.22
CA SER A 45 -0.95 0.34 2.08
C SER A 45 -0.67 -0.26 3.46
N THR A 46 0.50 -0.90 3.61
CA THR A 46 0.95 -1.49 4.87
C THR A 46 1.91 -0.56 5.59
N HIS A 47 1.43 0.07 6.66
CA HIS A 47 2.23 0.99 7.48
C HIS A 47 2.30 0.48 8.92
N PHE A 48 3.38 0.85 9.62
CA PHE A 48 3.51 0.50 11.04
C PHE A 48 2.62 1.40 11.90
N GLU A 49 2.20 0.87 13.04
CA GLU A 49 1.49 1.63 14.06
C GLU A 49 2.49 2.51 14.83
N HIS A 50 2.31 3.82 14.71
CA HIS A 50 3.07 4.84 15.42
C HIS A 50 2.14 6.00 15.73
N VAL A 51 2.49 6.86 16.70
CA VAL A 51 1.69 8.07 16.99
C VAL A 51 1.54 8.94 15.75
N GLU A 52 2.57 8.99 14.90
CA GLU A 52 2.50 9.66 13.59
C GLU A 52 1.43 9.05 12.67
N THR A 53 1.26 7.72 12.67
CA THR A 53 0.28 7.02 11.84
C THR A 53 -1.15 7.45 12.13
N GLU A 54 -1.48 7.67 13.41
CA GLU A 54 -2.81 8.10 13.84
C GLU A 54 -3.17 9.48 13.28
N PHE A 55 -2.19 10.39 13.20
CA PHE A 55 -2.39 11.76 12.72
C PHE A 55 -2.00 11.98 11.24
N SER A 56 -1.39 10.98 10.61
CA SER A 56 -0.93 11.08 9.22
C SER A 56 -2.04 10.79 8.24
N PHE A 57 -2.27 11.74 7.34
CA PHE A 57 -3.19 11.56 6.24
C PHE A 57 -2.47 10.98 5.02
N ARG A 58 -2.68 9.70 4.75
CA ARG A 58 -2.04 8.98 3.64
C ARG A 58 -2.67 9.35 2.31
N THR A 59 -2.19 10.43 1.71
CA THR A 59 -2.74 10.99 0.46
C THR A 59 -2.74 10.00 -0.71
N ARG A 60 -1.88 8.97 -0.70
CA ARG A 60 -1.90 7.89 -1.71
C ARG A 60 -3.23 7.15 -1.76
N ILE A 61 -3.94 7.04 -0.64
CA ILE A 61 -5.27 6.41 -0.58
C ILE A 61 -6.28 7.20 -1.42
N LEU A 62 -6.12 8.53 -1.55
CA LEU A 62 -6.95 9.34 -2.43
C LEU A 62 -6.73 8.98 -3.91
N ASP A 63 -5.50 8.63 -4.31
CA ASP A 63 -5.25 8.17 -5.67
C ASP A 63 -5.89 6.81 -5.94
N TYR A 64 -5.92 5.90 -4.95
CA TYR A 64 -6.62 4.62 -5.06
C TYR A 64 -8.12 4.83 -5.23
N LEU A 65 -8.74 5.69 -4.41
CA LEU A 65 -10.15 6.08 -4.55
C LEU A 65 -10.44 6.72 -5.91
N TRP A 66 -9.58 7.63 -6.37
CA TRP A 66 -9.74 8.31 -7.65
C TRP A 66 -9.65 7.36 -8.85
N SER A 67 -8.91 6.25 -8.70
CA SER A 67 -8.77 5.20 -9.73
C SER A 67 -9.74 4.02 -9.56
N ASP A 68 -10.72 4.14 -8.64
CA ASP A 68 -11.71 3.11 -8.33
C ASP A 68 -11.08 1.76 -7.92
N LEU A 69 -9.93 1.83 -7.25
CA LEU A 69 -9.15 0.66 -6.86
C LEU A 69 -9.59 0.17 -5.48
N PRO A 70 -10.02 -1.10 -5.31
CA PRO A 70 -10.25 -1.67 -3.99
C PRO A 70 -9.00 -1.58 -3.11
N ILE A 71 -9.18 -1.29 -1.83
CA ILE A 71 -8.07 -0.92 -0.94
C ILE A 71 -7.86 -1.97 0.14
N VAL A 72 -6.62 -2.40 0.36
CA VAL A 72 -6.21 -3.10 1.58
C VAL A 72 -5.21 -2.24 2.33
N ALA A 73 -5.54 -1.84 3.55
CA ALA A 73 -4.66 -0.98 4.34
C ALA A 73 -4.58 -1.44 5.78
N THR A 74 -3.45 -1.17 6.44
CA THR A 74 -3.35 -1.42 7.88
C THR A 74 -4.28 -0.50 8.67
N THR A 75 -4.93 -1.03 9.69
CA THR A 75 -5.74 -0.26 10.65
C THR A 75 -4.86 0.59 11.57
N GLY A 76 -5.47 1.54 12.28
CA GLY A 76 -4.76 2.46 13.18
C GLY A 76 -4.65 3.89 12.65
N ASP A 77 -5.27 4.18 11.50
CA ASP A 77 -5.49 5.53 10.99
C ASP A 77 -6.94 5.73 10.55
N SER A 78 -7.30 6.96 10.19
CA SER A 78 -8.67 7.29 9.76
C SER A 78 -9.14 6.52 8.53
N PHE A 79 -8.25 6.15 7.61
CA PHE A 79 -8.65 5.47 6.37
C PHE A 79 -8.80 3.97 6.57
N GLY A 80 -7.76 3.30 7.06
CA GLY A 80 -7.74 1.86 7.31
C GLY A 80 -8.89 1.43 8.23
N ASN A 81 -9.26 2.26 9.20
CA ASN A 81 -10.39 1.98 10.09
C ASN A 81 -11.77 2.13 9.42
N ALA A 82 -11.87 2.85 8.30
CA ALA A 82 -13.15 3.13 7.62
C ALA A 82 -13.42 2.21 6.42
N LEU A 83 -12.40 1.48 5.92
CA LEU A 83 -12.52 0.73 4.66
C LEU A 83 -13.67 -0.29 4.65
N ASP A 84 -13.78 -1.12 5.69
CA ASP A 84 -14.82 -2.15 5.79
C ASP A 84 -16.22 -1.53 5.91
N SER A 85 -16.38 -0.46 6.70
CA SER A 85 -17.69 0.18 6.92
C SER A 85 -18.20 0.93 5.70
N GLU A 86 -17.29 1.50 4.91
CA GLU A 86 -17.60 2.20 3.66
C GLU A 86 -17.70 1.25 2.45
N ASN A 87 -17.41 -0.05 2.63
CA ASN A 87 -17.44 -1.08 1.58
C ASN A 87 -16.56 -0.73 0.36
N ILE A 88 -15.39 -0.16 0.62
CA ILE A 88 -14.39 0.26 -0.39
C ILE A 88 -13.08 -0.54 -0.30
N GLY A 89 -13.00 -1.48 0.63
CA GLY A 89 -11.78 -2.22 0.91
C GLY A 89 -11.82 -2.97 2.23
N ARG A 90 -10.63 -3.31 2.74
CA ARG A 90 -10.45 -4.01 4.00
C ARG A 90 -9.30 -3.43 4.82
N GLY A 91 -9.59 -3.14 6.09
CA GLY A 91 -8.61 -2.85 7.11
C GLY A 91 -8.02 -4.13 7.69
N VAL A 92 -6.70 -4.21 7.82
CA VAL A 92 -5.99 -5.37 8.40
C VAL A 92 -5.08 -4.94 9.56
N PRO A 93 -4.83 -5.78 10.58
CA PRO A 93 -3.86 -5.44 11.62
C PRO A 93 -2.44 -5.28 11.05
N PRO A 94 -1.63 -4.33 11.55
CA PRO A 94 -0.23 -4.22 11.15
C PRO A 94 0.56 -5.46 11.59
N GLN A 95 1.47 -5.92 10.73
CA GLN A 95 2.34 -7.08 10.98
C GLN A 95 1.62 -8.44 11.11
N ASP A 96 0.38 -8.54 10.63
CA ASP A 96 -0.35 -9.81 10.53
C ASP A 96 -0.43 -10.25 9.06
N VAL A 97 0.32 -11.29 8.71
CA VAL A 97 0.39 -11.81 7.34
C VAL A 97 -0.83 -12.67 7.01
N ASP A 98 -1.44 -13.33 8.00
CA ASP A 98 -2.59 -14.20 7.76
C ASP A 98 -3.88 -13.39 7.57
N ALA A 99 -3.93 -12.19 8.16
CA ALA A 99 -5.03 -11.24 7.96
C ALA A 99 -4.93 -10.44 6.66
N LEU A 100 -3.75 -10.37 6.03
CA LEU A 100 -3.49 -9.65 4.78
C LEU A 100 -3.87 -10.48 3.55
#